data_AF-A0A9J7BXF2-F1
#
_entry.id   AF-A0A9J7BXF2-F1
#
_cell.length_a   1.000
_cell.length_b   1.000
_cell.length_c   1.000
_cell.angle_alpha   90.00
_cell.angle_beta   90.00
_cell.angle_gamma   90.00
#
_symmetry.space_group_name_H-M   'P 1'
#
loop_
_entity.id
_entity.type
_entity.pdbx_description
1 polymer ?
#
loop_
_entity_poly.entity_id
_entity_poly.type
_entity_poly.pdbx_seq_one_letter_code
_entity_poly.pdbx_strand_id
1 'polypeptide(L)'
;MATSVASAKQFLVDRIAAEAEREGAPLNEIEKAMLAFSEVGASEKELDQARTFERDFDDKEYESRIARLARSVYDRDVAAGRKAEWDQALDELASEDFYLMVMLEQAGIVKTTSHLRLPDWRLLVGFVPALVCVALAAAVAFTPLGSRIFPNDVLRLAVAVLLLLAPFALGRLRGRRAG
;
A
#
# COMPACT_ATOMS: atom_id res chain seq x y z
N MET A 1 25.79 10.08 19.91
CA MET A 1 25.33 11.13 18.99
C MET A 1 23.83 11.18 19.11
N ALA A 2 23.21 12.37 19.09
CA ALA A 2 21.77 12.51 19.30
C ALA A 2 21.02 11.71 18.24
N THR A 3 20.37 10.63 18.65
CA THR A 3 19.66 9.75 17.75
C THR A 3 18.20 10.19 17.71
N SER A 4 17.90 10.97 16.69
CA SER A 4 16.54 11.40 16.37
C SER A 4 15.92 10.40 15.39
N VAL A 5 14.59 10.33 15.37
CA VAL A 5 13.79 9.59 14.39
C VAL A 5 14.31 9.78 12.95
N ALA A 6 14.69 11.02 12.59
CA ALA A 6 15.26 11.32 11.28
C ALA A 6 16.61 10.63 11.03
N SER A 7 17.48 10.56 12.05
CA SER A 7 18.78 9.87 11.95
C SER A 7 18.61 8.36 11.86
N ALA A 8 17.67 7.77 12.62
CA ALA A 8 17.38 6.34 12.54
C ALA A 8 16.83 5.94 11.17
N LYS A 9 15.91 6.75 10.64
CA LYS A 9 15.37 6.57 9.28
C LYS A 9 16.49 6.64 8.23
N GLN A 10 17.30 7.70 8.27
CA GLN A 10 18.39 7.87 7.32
C GLN A 10 19.40 6.72 7.39
N PHE A 11 19.72 6.24 8.60
CA PHE A 11 20.58 5.08 8.79
C PHE A 11 20.06 3.85 8.04
N LEU A 12 18.77 3.51 8.19
CA LEU A 12 18.21 2.34 7.50
C LEU A 12 18.16 2.53 5.98
N VAL A 13 17.77 3.71 5.51
CA VAL A 13 17.75 4.06 4.08
C VAL A 13 19.15 3.90 3.48
N ASP A 14 20.17 4.45 4.13
CA ASP A 14 21.56 4.40 3.66
C ASP A 14 22.09 2.97 3.63
N ARG A 15 21.80 2.16 4.65
CA ARG A 15 22.22 0.75 4.68
C ARG A 15 21.61 -0.04 3.52
N ILE A 16 20.33 0.13 3.25
CA ILE A 16 19.62 -0.58 2.18
C ILE A 16 20.06 -0.07 0.80
N ALA A 17 20.22 1.24 0.63
CA ALA A 17 20.69 1.83 -0.62
C ALA A 17 22.13 1.38 -0.96
N ALA A 18 23.03 1.38 0.03
CA ALA A 18 24.40 0.89 -0.15
C ALA A 18 24.43 -0.60 -0.51
N GLU A 19 23.49 -1.39 0.03
CA GLU A 19 23.35 -2.79 -0.34
C GLU A 19 22.89 -2.97 -1.79
N ALA A 20 21.93 -2.17 -2.22
CA ALA A 20 21.44 -2.17 -3.60
C ALA A 20 22.53 -1.80 -4.60
N GLU A 21 23.34 -0.79 -4.28
CA GLU A 21 24.53 -0.41 -5.06
C GLU A 21 25.54 -1.56 -5.15
N ARG A 22 25.78 -2.25 -4.04
CA ARG A 22 26.70 -3.39 -3.99
C ARG A 22 26.20 -4.59 -4.79
N GLU A 23 24.89 -4.82 -4.86
CA GLU A 23 24.29 -5.84 -5.72
C GLU A 23 24.26 -5.44 -7.22
N GLY A 24 24.73 -4.24 -7.56
CA GLY A 24 24.76 -3.74 -8.95
C GLY A 24 23.40 -3.25 -9.46
N ALA A 25 22.43 -3.06 -8.56
CA ALA A 25 21.08 -2.59 -8.87
C ALA A 25 20.73 -1.42 -7.95
N PRO A 26 21.32 -0.23 -8.17
CA PRO A 26 21.09 0.94 -7.32
C PRO A 26 19.62 1.34 -7.31
N LEU A 27 19.17 1.90 -6.18
CA LEU A 27 17.83 2.46 -6.07
C LEU A 27 17.75 3.81 -6.77
N ASN A 28 16.68 4.03 -7.52
CA ASN A 28 16.39 5.34 -8.10
C ASN A 28 15.83 6.31 -7.05
N GLU A 29 15.68 7.58 -7.43
CA GLU A 29 15.23 8.64 -6.52
C GLU A 29 13.82 8.44 -5.96
N ILE A 30 12.91 7.83 -6.74
CA ILE A 30 11.55 7.53 -6.29
C ILE A 30 11.58 6.36 -5.30
N GLU A 31 12.34 5.30 -5.60
CA GLU A 31 12.54 4.15 -4.70
C GLU A 31 13.15 4.57 -3.36
N LYS A 32 14.13 5.48 -3.39
CA LYS A 32 14.74 6.05 -2.17
C LYS A 32 13.77 6.93 -1.39
N ALA A 33 12.97 7.75 -2.09
CA ALA A 33 11.94 8.57 -1.45
C ALA A 33 10.89 7.69 -0.77
N MET A 34 10.47 6.59 -1.40
CA MET A 34 9.54 5.63 -0.82
C MET A 34 10.10 4.93 0.42
N LEU A 35 11.40 4.59 0.45
CA LEU A 35 12.03 4.03 1.66
C LEU A 35 11.93 4.98 2.86
N ALA A 36 12.00 6.29 2.63
CA ALA A 36 11.92 7.30 3.67
C ALA A 36 10.48 7.75 4.00
N PHE A 37 9.49 7.29 3.22
CA PHE A 37 8.13 7.81 3.25
C PHE A 37 7.41 7.53 4.57
N SER A 38 6.66 8.53 5.02
CA SER A 38 5.76 8.54 6.17
C SER A 38 4.49 9.23 5.75
N GLU A 39 3.31 8.61 5.90
CA GLU A 39 2.06 9.31 5.61
C GLU A 39 1.86 10.48 6.59
N VAL A 40 2.21 10.25 7.87
CA VAL A 40 2.19 11.29 8.89
C VAL A 40 3.34 12.26 8.63
N GLY A 41 3.00 13.50 8.25
CA GLY A 41 3.97 14.57 8.05
C GLY A 41 4.58 14.66 6.65
N ALA A 42 4.06 13.92 5.66
CA ALA A 42 4.51 14.03 4.28
C ALA A 42 4.31 15.44 3.71
N SER A 43 5.36 15.99 3.09
CA SER A 43 5.28 17.18 2.26
C SER A 43 4.55 16.90 0.95
N GLU A 44 4.09 17.96 0.28
CA GLU A 44 3.43 17.84 -1.04
C GLU A 44 4.32 17.15 -2.09
N LYS A 45 5.64 17.37 -2.01
CA LYS A 45 6.62 16.71 -2.87
C LYS A 45 6.68 15.21 -2.61
N GLU A 46 6.73 14.78 -1.35
CA GLU A 46 6.76 13.37 -0.98
C GLU A 46 5.47 12.65 -1.39
N LEU A 47 4.32 13.32 -1.25
CA LEU A 47 3.04 12.82 -1.76
C LEU A 47 3.04 12.67 -3.28
N ASP A 48 3.69 13.58 -4.01
CA ASP A 48 3.81 13.48 -5.47
C ASP A 48 4.73 12.33 -5.92
N GLN A 49 5.80 12.11 -5.17
CA GLN A 49 6.67 10.95 -5.37
C GLN A 49 5.94 9.64 -5.08
N ALA A 50 5.13 9.59 -4.02
CA ALA A 50 4.28 8.43 -3.72
C ALA A 50 3.27 8.15 -4.83
N ARG A 51 2.59 9.18 -5.36
CA ARG A 51 1.69 9.02 -6.52
C ARG A 51 2.41 8.54 -7.78
N THR A 52 3.63 9.04 -8.01
CA THR A 52 4.47 8.59 -9.13
C THR A 52 4.85 7.12 -8.95
N PHE A 53 5.22 6.74 -7.73
CA PHE A 53 5.53 5.36 -7.39
C PHE A 53 4.33 4.44 -7.67
N GLU A 54 3.15 4.77 -7.15
CA GLU A 54 1.92 3.98 -7.33
C GLU A 54 1.51 3.76 -8.80
N ARG A 55 1.89 4.70 -9.68
CA ARG A 55 1.59 4.65 -11.11
C ARG A 55 2.60 3.79 -11.88
N ASP A 56 3.87 3.92 -11.53
CA ASP A 56 4.99 3.47 -12.37
C ASP A 56 5.69 2.21 -11.82
N PHE A 57 5.45 1.83 -10.58
CA PHE A 57 6.10 0.70 -9.90
C PHE A 57 5.10 -0.36 -9.44
N ASP A 58 5.55 -1.62 -9.41
CA ASP A 58 4.84 -2.71 -8.75
C ASP A 58 5.26 -2.76 -7.27
N ASP A 59 4.33 -2.41 -6.39
CA ASP A 59 4.57 -2.35 -4.94
C ASP A 59 5.12 -3.67 -4.41
N LYS A 60 4.64 -4.82 -4.89
CA LYS A 60 5.06 -6.15 -4.37
C LYS A 60 6.46 -6.51 -4.84
N GLU A 61 6.80 -6.19 -6.08
CA GLU A 61 8.15 -6.39 -6.59
C GLU A 61 9.15 -5.52 -5.81
N TYR A 62 8.79 -4.25 -5.59
CA TYR A 62 9.57 -3.32 -4.80
C TYR A 62 9.72 -3.78 -3.34
N GLU A 63 8.63 -4.06 -2.64
CA GLU A 63 8.60 -4.53 -1.25
C GLU A 63 9.48 -5.77 -1.06
N SER A 64 9.31 -6.77 -1.93
CA SER A 64 10.09 -7.99 -1.93
C SER A 64 11.58 -7.74 -2.14
N ARG A 65 11.92 -6.86 -3.08
CA ARG A 65 13.32 -6.46 -3.34
C ARG A 65 13.92 -5.76 -2.12
N ILE A 66 13.23 -4.79 -1.55
CA ILE A 66 13.70 -4.06 -0.36
C ILE A 66 13.84 -4.99 0.84
N ALA A 67 12.88 -5.88 1.08
CA ALA A 67 12.96 -6.86 2.18
C ALA A 67 14.19 -7.77 2.04
N ARG A 68 14.49 -8.24 0.81
CA ARG A 68 15.68 -9.04 0.52
C ARG A 68 16.97 -8.27 0.81
N LEU A 69 17.05 -7.02 0.33
CA LEU A 69 18.21 -6.14 0.56
C LEU A 69 18.40 -5.88 2.05
N ALA A 70 17.32 -5.52 2.76
CA ALA A 70 17.33 -5.28 4.20
C ALA A 70 17.82 -6.51 4.97
N ARG A 71 17.35 -7.72 4.63
CA ARG A 71 17.82 -8.96 5.23
C ARG A 71 19.32 -9.18 5.00
N SER A 72 19.78 -9.01 3.76
CA SER A 72 21.17 -9.25 3.37
C SER A 72 22.14 -8.29 4.08
N VAL A 73 21.80 -7.01 4.18
CA VAL A 73 22.62 -6.04 4.91
C VAL A 73 22.55 -6.25 6.42
N TYR A 74 21.38 -6.57 6.97
CA TYR A 74 21.22 -6.90 8.38
C TYR A 74 22.09 -8.07 8.80
N ASP A 75 22.05 -9.19 8.06
CA ASP A 75 22.84 -10.38 8.38
C ASP A 75 24.34 -10.10 8.41
N ARG A 76 24.81 -9.29 7.46
CA ARG A 76 26.21 -8.88 7.40
C ARG A 76 26.59 -7.95 8.54
N ASP A 77 25.73 -7.00 8.86
CA ASP A 77 25.95 -6.04 9.93
C ASP A 77 25.97 -6.73 11.29
N VAL A 78 25.08 -7.69 11.51
CA VAL A 78 25.07 -8.55 12.69
C VAL A 78 26.35 -9.37 12.77
N ALA A 79 26.78 -9.99 11.66
CA ALA A 79 28.06 -10.72 11.62
C ALA A 79 29.27 -9.82 11.90
N ALA A 80 29.18 -8.53 11.55
CA ALA A 80 30.19 -7.50 11.83
C ALA A 80 30.07 -6.87 13.23
N GLY A 81 29.14 -7.33 14.08
CA GLY A 81 28.96 -6.82 15.44
C GLY A 81 28.15 -5.52 15.55
N ARG A 82 27.48 -5.09 14.47
CA ARG A 82 26.66 -3.85 14.44
C ARG A 82 25.19 -4.05 14.82
N LYS A 83 24.85 -5.18 15.45
CA LYS A 83 23.47 -5.46 15.87
C LYS A 83 22.88 -4.34 16.76
N ALA A 84 23.69 -3.77 17.65
CA ALA A 84 23.25 -2.71 18.55
C ALA A 84 22.84 -1.42 17.81
N GLU A 85 23.49 -1.07 16.69
CA GLU A 85 23.10 0.07 15.86
C GLU A 85 21.72 -0.15 15.23
N TRP A 86 21.46 -1.37 14.77
CA TRP A 86 20.17 -1.77 14.22
C TRP A 86 19.08 -1.75 15.27
N ASP A 87 19.31 -2.39 16.43
CA ASP A 87 18.34 -2.41 17.53
C ASP A 87 17.99 -0.97 17.95
N GLN A 88 18.99 -0.09 18.09
CA GLN A 88 18.78 1.32 18.43
C GLN A 88 17.93 2.06 17.38
N ALA A 89 18.25 1.91 16.10
CA ALA A 89 17.49 2.55 15.04
C ALA A 89 16.03 2.05 14.98
N LEU A 90 15.82 0.75 15.20
CA LEU A 90 14.48 0.16 15.22
C LEU A 90 13.67 0.63 16.44
N ASP A 91 14.29 0.72 17.61
CA ASP A 91 13.65 1.19 18.84
C ASP A 91 13.19 2.65 18.70
N GLU A 92 13.97 3.50 18.03
CA GLU A 92 13.62 4.91 17.79
C GLU A 92 12.49 5.08 16.77
N LEU A 93 12.34 4.13 15.85
CA LEU A 93 11.28 4.14 14.84
C LEU A 93 10.02 3.39 15.30
N ALA A 94 10.04 2.74 16.46
CA ALA A 94 8.95 1.89 16.93
C ALA A 94 7.61 2.63 17.15
N SER A 95 7.65 3.95 17.41
CA SER A 95 6.46 4.78 17.61
C SER A 95 5.88 5.37 16.35
N GLU A 96 6.49 5.11 15.19
CA GLU A 96 6.18 5.81 13.95
C GLU A 96 5.70 4.84 12.86
N ASP A 97 4.75 5.29 12.05
CA ASP A 97 4.18 4.49 10.96
C ASP A 97 4.89 4.82 9.63
N PHE A 98 6.03 4.15 9.42
CA PHE A 98 6.85 4.33 8.23
C PHE A 98 6.73 3.14 7.28
N TYR A 99 6.66 3.43 5.98
CA TYR A 99 6.46 2.41 4.95
C TYR A 99 7.53 1.31 5.00
N LEU A 100 8.80 1.67 5.29
CA LEU A 100 9.90 0.73 5.43
C LEU A 100 9.65 -0.38 6.47
N MET A 101 8.84 -0.13 7.50
CA MET A 101 8.54 -1.12 8.53
C MET A 101 7.92 -2.39 7.93
N VAL A 102 7.09 -2.24 6.90
CA VAL A 102 6.47 -3.37 6.18
C VAL A 102 7.54 -4.32 5.62
N MET A 103 8.58 -3.78 4.98
CA MET A 103 9.64 -4.60 4.39
C MET A 103 10.59 -5.18 5.45
N LEU A 104 10.79 -4.49 6.58
CA LEU A 104 11.59 -5.01 7.70
C LEU A 104 10.89 -6.17 8.42
N GLU A 105 9.56 -6.11 8.53
CA GLU A 105 8.73 -7.23 9.01
C GLU A 105 8.78 -8.40 8.02
N GLN A 106 8.63 -8.13 6.72
CA GLN A 106 8.76 -9.17 5.69
C GLN A 106 10.16 -9.82 5.68
N ALA A 107 11.21 -9.04 5.96
CA ALA A 107 12.58 -9.54 6.13
C ALA A 107 12.82 -10.32 7.44
N GLY A 108 11.82 -10.37 8.34
CA GLY A 108 11.93 -11.03 9.64
C GLY A 108 12.94 -10.37 10.58
N ILE A 109 13.23 -9.08 10.38
CA ILE A 109 14.14 -8.29 11.21
C ILE A 109 13.38 -7.77 12.44
N VAL A 110 12.16 -7.29 12.24
CA VAL A 110 11.26 -6.81 13.29
C VAL A 110 10.19 -7.85 13.57
N LYS A 111 9.84 -8.04 14.85
CA LYS A 111 8.75 -8.90 15.30
C LYS A 111 7.64 -8.04 15.90
N THR A 112 6.94 -7.29 15.05
CA THR A 112 5.79 -6.50 15.49
C THR A 112 4.61 -7.42 15.77
N THR A 113 3.98 -7.27 16.94
CA THR A 113 2.72 -7.95 17.32
C THR A 113 1.47 -7.22 16.80
N SER A 114 1.63 -6.17 15.98
CA SER A 114 0.53 -5.28 15.58
C SER A 114 -0.21 -5.79 14.36
N HIS A 115 -1.47 -6.12 14.60
CA HIS A 115 -2.47 -6.56 13.65
C HIS A 115 -2.98 -5.41 12.77
N LEU A 116 -2.21 -4.94 11.81
CA LEU A 116 -2.79 -4.30 10.62
C LEU A 116 -1.94 -4.67 9.40
N ARG A 117 -2.14 -5.91 8.93
CA ARG A 117 -2.28 -6.08 7.48
C ARG A 117 -3.41 -5.14 7.07
N LEU A 118 -3.09 -3.89 6.76
CA LEU A 118 -4.06 -3.03 6.07
C LEU A 118 -4.51 -3.87 4.88
N PRO A 119 -5.82 -4.24 4.80
CA PRO A 119 -6.31 -4.91 3.62
C PRO A 119 -5.97 -3.95 2.50
N ASP A 120 -5.13 -4.41 1.57
CA ASP A 120 -4.69 -3.68 0.37
C ASP A 120 -5.80 -2.72 -0.03
N TRP A 121 -5.64 -1.43 0.25
CA TRP A 121 -6.73 -0.45 0.19
C TRP A 121 -7.30 -0.39 -1.24
N ARG A 122 -6.51 -0.84 -2.22
CA ARG A 122 -6.86 -1.09 -3.62
C ARG A 122 -7.97 -2.15 -3.76
N LEU A 123 -8.07 -3.14 -2.87
CA LEU A 123 -9.21 -4.06 -2.78
C LEU A 123 -10.49 -3.31 -2.38
N LEU A 124 -10.42 -2.39 -1.41
CA LEU A 124 -11.57 -1.57 -1.01
C LEU A 124 -12.05 -0.68 -2.17
N VAL A 125 -11.14 -0.07 -2.94
CA VAL A 125 -11.48 0.72 -4.14
C VAL A 125 -12.25 -0.12 -5.17
N GLY A 126 -11.95 -1.42 -5.29
CA GLY A 126 -12.70 -2.35 -6.15
C GLY A 126 -14.12 -2.67 -5.65
N PHE A 127 -14.34 -2.70 -4.33
CA PHE A 127 -15.65 -3.01 -3.74
C PHE A 127 -16.56 -1.79 -3.61
N VAL A 128 -16.04 -0.57 -3.49
CA VAL A 128 -16.84 0.65 -3.33
C VAL A 128 -17.88 0.84 -4.45
N PRO A 129 -17.55 0.72 -5.75
CA PRO A 129 -18.54 0.83 -6.82
C PRO A 129 -19.62 -0.25 -6.74
N ALA A 130 -19.25 -1.49 -6.40
CA ALA A 130 -20.19 -2.60 -6.26
C ALA A 130 -21.14 -2.38 -5.07
N LEU A 131 -20.62 -1.91 -3.94
CA LEU A 131 -21.42 -1.59 -2.76
C LEU A 131 -22.37 -0.42 -3.00
N VAL A 132 -21.94 0.61 -3.74
CA VAL A 132 -22.80 1.73 -4.17
C VAL A 132 -23.92 1.22 -5.08
N CYS A 133 -23.64 0.35 -6.04
CA CYS A 133 -24.67 -0.26 -6.89
C CYS A 133 -25.67 -1.11 -6.10
N VAL A 134 -25.21 -1.89 -5.12
CA VAL A 134 -26.07 -2.69 -4.24
C VAL A 134 -26.95 -1.79 -3.37
N ALA A 135 -26.39 -0.73 -2.78
CA ALA A 135 -27.13 0.22 -1.96
C ALA A 135 -28.18 0.98 -2.77
N LEU A 136 -27.85 1.41 -3.99
CA LEU A 136 -28.80 2.04 -4.91
C LEU A 136 -29.91 1.08 -5.34
N ALA A 137 -29.57 -0.17 -5.68
CA ALA A 137 -30.56 -1.19 -6.04
C ALA A 137 -31.52 -1.48 -4.87
N ALA A 138 -30.99 -1.60 -3.64
CA ALA A 138 -31.79 -1.77 -2.43
C ALA A 138 -32.66 -0.54 -2.15
N ALA A 139 -32.13 0.67 -2.31
CA ALA A 139 -32.90 1.90 -2.17
C ALA A 139 -34.06 1.96 -3.17
N VAL A 140 -33.82 1.64 -4.44
CA VAL A 140 -34.87 1.61 -5.48
C VAL A 140 -35.91 0.51 -5.20
N ALA A 141 -35.50 -0.65 -4.70
CA ALA A 141 -36.39 -1.79 -4.45
C ALA A 141 -37.23 -1.64 -3.16
N PHE A 142 -36.67 -1.07 -2.10
CA PHE A 142 -37.28 -1.12 -0.76
C PHE A 142 -37.69 0.25 -0.19
N THR A 143 -37.36 1.37 -0.83
CA THR A 143 -37.75 2.71 -0.33
C THR A 143 -38.98 3.29 -1.06
N PRO A 144 -39.77 4.14 -0.39
CA PRO A 144 -40.91 4.84 -0.99
C PRO A 144 -40.52 5.86 -2.07
N LEU A 145 -39.23 6.21 -2.21
CA LEU A 145 -38.74 6.98 -3.35
C LEU A 145 -38.75 6.16 -4.65
N GLY A 146 -38.43 4.87 -4.58
CA GLY A 146 -38.45 3.98 -5.74
C GLY A 146 -39.84 3.81 -6.33
N SER A 147 -40.87 3.69 -5.49
CA SER A 147 -42.27 3.60 -5.92
C SER A 147 -42.82 4.90 -6.52
N ARG A 148 -42.23 6.06 -6.19
CA ARG A 148 -42.61 7.35 -6.79
C ARG A 148 -42.05 7.52 -8.20
N ILE A 149 -40.86 6.99 -8.46
CA ILE A 149 -40.18 7.13 -9.75
C ILE A 149 -40.62 6.03 -10.73
N PHE A 150 -40.83 4.81 -10.24
CA PHE A 150 -41.25 3.67 -11.03
C PHE A 150 -42.46 2.99 -10.37
N PRO A 151 -43.70 3.36 -10.73
CA PRO A 151 -44.90 2.80 -10.10
C PRO A 151 -45.15 1.33 -10.45
N ASN A 152 -44.50 0.79 -11.49
CA ASN A 152 -44.59 -0.62 -11.86
C ASN A 152 -43.52 -1.44 -11.14
N ASP A 153 -43.95 -2.41 -10.32
CA ASP A 153 -43.06 -3.27 -9.53
C ASP A 153 -42.11 -4.12 -10.39
N VAL A 154 -42.59 -4.58 -11.56
CA VAL A 154 -41.78 -5.31 -12.53
C VAL A 154 -40.63 -4.45 -13.08
N LEU A 155 -40.90 -3.16 -13.33
CA LEU A 155 -39.90 -2.23 -13.87
C LEU A 155 -38.85 -1.88 -12.80
N ARG A 156 -39.25 -1.75 -11.53
CA ARG A 156 -38.32 -1.56 -10.40
C ARG A 156 -37.37 -2.75 -10.26
N LEU A 157 -37.91 -3.97 -10.30
CA LEU A 157 -37.09 -5.18 -10.24
C LEU A 157 -36.13 -5.27 -11.43
N ALA A 158 -36.60 -4.94 -12.65
CA ALA A 158 -35.75 -4.93 -13.83
C ALA A 158 -34.59 -3.93 -13.71
N VAL A 159 -34.84 -2.71 -13.20
CA VAL A 159 -33.81 -1.68 -12.98
C VAL A 159 -32.83 -2.09 -11.89
N ALA A 160 -33.31 -2.68 -10.79
CA ALA A 160 -32.46 -3.18 -9.71
C ALA A 160 -31.52 -4.28 -10.21
N VAL A 161 -32.04 -5.23 -11.00
CA VAL A 161 -31.22 -6.29 -11.63
C VAL A 161 -30.20 -5.70 -12.60
N LEU A 162 -30.58 -4.71 -13.41
CA LEU A 162 -29.66 -4.01 -14.32
C LEU A 162 -28.51 -3.31 -13.57
N LEU A 163 -28.80 -2.65 -12.44
CA LEU A 163 -27.80 -2.00 -11.60
C LEU A 163 -26.83 -3.01 -10.97
N LEU A 164 -27.32 -4.19 -10.59
CA LEU A 164 -26.48 -5.27 -10.04
C LEU A 164 -25.62 -5.94 -11.11
N LEU A 165 -26.05 -5.96 -12.37
CA LEU A 165 -25.30 -6.54 -13.49
C LEU A 165 -24.30 -5.58 -14.14
N ALA A 166 -24.46 -4.27 -13.92
CA ALA A 166 -23.58 -3.23 -14.50
C ALA A 166 -22.08 -3.44 -14.20
N PRO A 167 -21.64 -3.80 -12.98
CA PRO A 167 -20.22 -4.03 -12.69
C PRO A 167 -19.62 -5.18 -13.52
N PHE A 168 -20.40 -6.24 -13.74
CA PHE A 168 -19.96 -7.40 -14.53
C PHE A 168 -19.87 -7.11 -16.03
N ALA A 169 -20.78 -6.29 -16.56
CA ALA A 169 -20.75 -5.87 -17.97
C ALA A 169 -19.56 -4.96 -18.28
N LEU A 170 -19.24 -4.03 -17.37
CA LEU A 170 -18.06 -3.14 -17.47
C LEU A 170 -16.74 -3.92 -17.37
N GLY A 171 -16.65 -4.91 -16.48
CA GLY A 171 -15.49 -5.80 -16.39
C GLY A 171 -15.22 -6.59 -17.68
N ARG A 172 -16.28 -7.08 -18.33
CA ARG A 172 -16.20 -7.85 -19.58
C ARG A 172 -15.76 -7.01 -20.78
N LEU A 173 -16.12 -5.73 -20.82
CA LEU A 173 -15.72 -4.79 -21.87
C LEU A 173 -14.25 -4.37 -21.75
N ARG A 174 -13.72 -4.25 -20.52
CA ARG A 174 -12.31 -3.93 -20.27
C ARG A 174 -11.37 -5.07 -20.67
N GLY A 175 -11.78 -6.33 -20.45
CA GLY A 175 -11.02 -7.51 -20.86
C GLY A 175 -10.91 -7.74 -22.38
N ARG A 176 -11.77 -7.12 -23.20
CA ARG A 176 -11.74 -7.24 -24.67
C ARG A 176 -10.80 -6.26 -25.37
N ARG A 177 -10.26 -5.26 -24.68
CA ARG A 177 -9.32 -4.27 -25.26
C ARG A 177 -7.85 -4.59 -24.99
N ALA A 178 -7.56 -5.65 -24.23
CA ALA A 178 -6.21 -6.07 -23.85
C ALA A 178 -5.73 -7.33 -24.60
N GLY A 179 -6.39 -7.70 -25.71
CA GLY A 179 -6.02 -8.83 -26.57
C GLY A 179 -5.88 -8.38 -28.02
#